data_AF-A0A9J6GGI4-F1
#
_entry.id   AF-A0A9J6GGI4-F1
#
_cell.length_a   1.000
_cell.length_b   1.000
_cell.length_c   1.000
_cell.angle_alpha   90.00
_cell.angle_beta   90.00
_cell.angle_gamma   90.00
#
_symmetry.space_group_name_H-M   'P 1'
#
loop_
_entity.id
_entity.type
_entity.pdbx_description
1 polymer ?
#
loop_
_entity_poly.entity_id
_entity_poly.type
_entity_poly.pdbx_seq_one_letter_code
_entity_poly.pdbx_strand_id
1 'polypeptide(L)' 'MLKSKVFERLNHEQPGALGKVKAVAGDLTQLDLGLTSTDQATLFKRVSVVFHSAATVKFDEPLK' A
#
# COMPACT_ATOMS: atom_id res chain seq x y z
N MET A 1 0.25 -0.09 12.41
CA MET A 1 -0.84 -0.66 11.58
C MET A 1 -0.90 -2.19 11.62
N LEU A 2 0.18 -2.91 11.30
CA LEU A 2 0.16 -4.39 11.17
C LEU A 2 -0.02 -5.18 12.49
N LYS A 3 0.15 -4.55 13.66
CA LYS A 3 -0.08 -5.15 14.99
C LYS A 3 -1.44 -4.75 15.60
N SER A 4 -2.38 -4.24 14.80
CA SER A 4 -3.68 -3.80 15.31
C SER A 4 -4.67 -4.96 15.51
N LYS A 5 -5.72 -4.74 16.32
CA LYS A 5 -6.74 -5.76 16.65
C LYS A 5 -7.42 -6.38 15.43
N VAL A 6 -7.55 -5.64 14.33
CA VAL A 6 -8.19 -6.16 13.10
C VAL A 6 -7.43 -7.36 12.50
N PHE A 7 -6.16 -7.55 12.85
CA PHE A 7 -5.34 -8.68 12.40
C PHE A 7 -5.16 -9.77 13.48
N GLU A 8 -5.84 -9.67 14.63
CA GLU A 8 -5.64 -10.57 15.76
C GLU A 8 -5.91 -12.03 15.40
N ARG A 9 -7.06 -12.30 14.78
CA ARG A 9 -7.41 -13.64 14.29
C ARG A 9 -6.37 -14.20 13.32
N LEU A 10 -5.92 -13.38 12.37
CA LEU A 10 -4.90 -13.79 11.39
C LEU A 10 -3.57 -14.13 12.06
N ASN A 11 -3.14 -13.33 13.03
CA ASN A 11 -1.89 -13.56 13.76
C ASN A 11 -1.96 -14.83 14.63
N HIS A 12 -3.13 -15.17 15.16
CA HIS A 12 -3.35 -16.40 15.94
C HIS A 12 -3.41 -17.64 15.04
N GLU A 13 -4.22 -17.60 13.97
CA GLU A 13 -4.43 -18.75 13.09
C GLU A 13 -3.24 -19.00 12.14
N GLN A 14 -2.57 -17.93 11.69
CA GLN A 14 -1.42 -18.02 10.79
C GLN A 14 -0.30 -17.04 11.20
N PRO A 15 0.52 -17.42 12.19
CA PRO A 15 1.69 -16.66 12.59
C PRO A 15 2.60 -16.40 11.38
N GLY A 16 2.95 -15.13 11.13
CA GLY A 16 3.84 -14.72 10.04
C GLY A 16 3.17 -14.41 8.71
N ALA A 17 1.84 -14.55 8.59
CA ALA A 17 1.11 -14.24 7.35
C ALA A 17 1.35 -12.80 6.82
N LEU A 18 1.64 -11.84 7.71
CA LEU A 18 1.94 -10.45 7.36
C LEU A 18 3.37 -10.23 6.84
N GLY A 19 4.25 -11.23 6.93
CA GLY A 19 5.62 -11.16 6.39
C GLY A 19 5.68 -11.04 4.87
N LYS A 20 4.57 -11.31 4.17
CA LYS A 20 4.43 -11.10 2.72
C LYS A 20 4.21 -9.62 2.34
N VAL A 21 3.93 -8.75 3.31
CA VAL A 21 3.69 -7.32 3.06
C VAL A 21 5.03 -6.59 2.96
N LYS A 22 5.25 -5.90 1.84
CA LYS A 22 6.40 -5.02 1.64
C LYS A 22 5.90 -3.59 1.47
N ALA A 23 6.29 -2.71 2.39
CA ALA A 23 6.01 -1.29 2.28
C ALA A 23 6.96 -0.67 1.26
N VAL A 24 6.42 0.20 0.41
CA VAL A 24 7.15 1.01 -0.56
C VAL A 24 6.74 2.46 -0.31
N ALA A 25 7.72 3.35 -0.16
CA ALA A 25 7.45 4.77 0.03
C ALA A 25 7.11 5.41 -1.33
N GLY A 26 6.08 6.26 -1.36
CA GLY A 26 5.64 6.94 -2.57
C GLY A 26 4.50 7.92 -2.29
N ASP A 27 4.21 8.77 -3.27
CA ASP A 27 3.16 9.77 -3.27
C ASP A 27 2.48 9.78 -4.65
N LEU A 28 1.18 9.49 -4.66
CA LEU A 28 0.39 9.42 -5.90
C LEU A 28 0.23 10.76 -6.62
N THR A 29 0.50 11.87 -5.94
CA THR A 29 0.45 13.21 -6.55
C THR A 29 1.74 13.55 -7.31
N GLN A 30 2.80 12.75 -7.16
CA GLN A 30 4.08 12.97 -7.81
C GLN A 30 4.24 12.13 -9.08
N LEU A 31 5.12 12.59 -9.97
CA LEU A 31 5.53 11.83 -11.15
C LEU A 31 6.10 10.47 -10.72
N ASP A 32 5.80 9.43 -11.49
CA ASP A 32 6.19 8.04 -11.20
C ASP A 32 5.83 7.58 -9.77
N LEU A 33 4.75 8.15 -9.22
CA LEU A 33 4.25 7.89 -7.87
C LEU A 33 5.27 8.22 -6.76
N GLY A 34 6.26 9.07 -7.05
CA GLY A 34 7.36 9.39 -6.12
C GLY A 34 8.28 8.20 -5.81
N LEU A 35 8.28 7.17 -6.67
CA LEU A 35 9.02 5.92 -6.44
C LEU A 35 10.48 6.04 -6.88
N THR A 36 11.37 5.37 -6.14
CA THR A 36 12.75 5.17 -6.58
C THR A 36 12.80 4.28 -7.83
N SER A 37 13.84 4.43 -8.65
CA SER A 37 14.03 3.58 -9.84
C SER A 37 14.09 2.09 -9.50
N THR A 38 14.63 1.73 -8.33
CA THR A 38 14.71 0.35 -7.84
C THR A 38 13.33 -0.21 -7.50
N ASP A 39 12.49 0.59 -6.84
CA ASP A 39 11.12 0.18 -6.49
C ASP A 39 10.28 0.05 -7.75
N GLN A 40 10.35 1.02 -8.68
CA GLN A 40 9.69 0.93 -9.98
C GLN A 40 10.05 -0.37 -10.72
N ALA A 41 11.35 -0.68 -10.84
CA ALA A 41 11.81 -1.90 -11.49
C ALA A 41 11.31 -3.17 -10.78
N THR A 42 11.17 -3.14 -9.46
CA THR A 42 10.61 -4.26 -8.69
C THR A 42 9.13 -4.43 -8.99
N LEU A 43 8.37 -3.34 -9.02
CA LEU A 43 6.93 -3.37 -9.33
C LEU A 43 6.70 -3.89 -10.75
N PHE A 44 7.39 -3.34 -11.76
CA PHE A 44 7.28 -3.80 -13.15
C PHE A 44 7.56 -5.29 -13.33
N LYS A 45 8.50 -5.85 -12.54
CA LYS A 45 8.88 -7.27 -12.66
C LYS A 45 8.00 -8.22 -11.87
N ARG A 46 7.37 -7.77 -10.78
CA ARG A 46 6.74 -8.67 -9.78
C ARG A 46 5.26 -8.42 -9.55
N VAL A 47 4.69 -7.30 -10.01
CA VAL A 47 3.27 -6.99 -9.84
C VAL A 47 2.49 -7.51 -11.04
N SER A 48 1.43 -8.26 -10.77
CA SER A 48 0.50 -8.75 -11.80
C SER A 48 -0.90 -8.16 -11.68
N VAL A 49 -1.23 -7.57 -10.52
CA VAL A 49 -2.54 -6.99 -10.23
C VAL A 49 -2.35 -5.72 -9.41
N VAL A 50 -3.08 -4.66 -9.77
CA VAL A 50 -3.06 -3.37 -9.08
C VAL A 50 -4.43 -3.08 -8.48
N PHE A 51 -4.47 -2.77 -7.18
CA PHE A 51 -5.65 -2.23 -6.50
C PHE A 51 -5.45 -0.74 -6.26
N HIS A 52 -6.18 0.11 -7.00
CA HIS A 52 -6.08 1.56 -6.88
C HIS A 52 -7.13 2.09 -5.90
N SER A 53 -6.80 2.08 -4.61
CA SER A 53 -7.74 2.46 -3.53
C SER A 53 -7.36 3.75 -2.79
N ALA A 54 -6.20 4.34 -3.09
CA ALA A 54 -5.73 5.51 -2.39
C ALA A 54 -6.41 6.77 -2.95
N ALA A 55 -7.00 7.54 -2.06
CA ALA A 55 -7.72 8.78 -2.36
C ALA A 55 -7.67 9.70 -1.14
N THR A 56 -7.77 11.00 -1.37
CA THR A 56 -8.08 11.96 -0.31
C THR A 56 -9.58 11.96 -0.10
N VAL A 57 -10.04 11.55 1.08
CA VAL A 57 -11.46 11.63 1.46
C VAL A 57 -11.60 12.76 2.45
N LYS A 58 -11.98 13.93 1.94
CA LYS A 58 -12.36 15.11 2.73
C LYS A 58 -13.70 15.60 2.23
N PHE A 59 -14.68 15.62 3.12
CA PHE A 59 -16.06 16.00 2.77
C PHE A 59 -16.27 17.51 2.73
N ASP A 60 -15.34 18.29 3.29
CA ASP A 60 -15.43 19.74 3.43
C ASP A 60 -14.60 20.51 2.37
N GLU A 61 -14.00 19.81 1.40
CA GLU A 61 -13.31 20.49 0.28
C GLU A 61 -14.33 20.93 -0.78
N PRO A 62 -14.21 22.16 -1.32
CA PRO A 62 -15.09 22.60 -2.40
C PRO A 62 -14.94 21.68 -3.61
N LEU A 63 -16.08 21.28 -4.19
CA LEU A 63 -16.11 20.53 -5.45
C LEU A 63 -15.30 21.31 -6.52
N LYS A 64 -14.31 20.65 -7.12
CA LYS A 64 -13.59 21.13 -8.30
C LYS A 64 -14.30 20.69 -9.57
#